data_AF-A0A916Y9Y7-F1
#
_entry.id   AF-A0A916Y9Y7-F1
#
_cell.length_a   1.000
_cell.length_b   1.000
_cell.length_c   1.000
_cell.angle_alpha   90.00
_cell.angle_beta   90.00
_cell.angle_gamma   90.00
#
_symmetry.space_group_name_H-M   'P 1'
#
loop_
_entity.id
_entity.type
_entity.pdbx_description
1 polymer ?
#
loop_
_entity_poly.entity_id
_entity_poly.type
_entity_poly.pdbx_seq_one_letter_code
_entity_poly.pdbx_strand_id
1 'polypeptide(L)'
;MFAYSPEKFASLYASALGQRIWAFLTLPENVARLETASELSKPAVEGIEEQLLDEFREDVLVDRVKQMVGHMVRQILEQRDWVLDQSDVKVQSVPFSKAARYRRPDWITFHAFRNTSDPRDVVITDRRQKAPLPTDVRWTYYATFASPLKAAVAFGVRDIRQLRQHVLSHGYQRLRIERMLRRA
;
A
#
# COMPACT_ATOMS: atom_id res chain seq x y z
N MET A 1 16.77 1.07 15.44
CA MET A 1 16.57 -0.31 15.93
C MET A 1 15.10 -0.45 16.26
N PHE A 2 14.43 -1.51 15.81
CA PHE A 2 13.01 -1.70 16.11
C PHE A 2 12.81 -2.19 17.54
N ALA A 3 11.76 -1.72 18.20
CA ALA A 3 11.33 -2.22 19.51
C ALA A 3 10.05 -3.04 19.36
N TYR A 4 10.00 -4.25 19.95
CA TYR A 4 8.80 -5.07 19.96
C TYR A 4 8.12 -5.05 21.32
N SER A 5 6.82 -4.73 21.35
CA SER A 5 5.96 -4.93 22.51
C SER A 5 5.14 -6.21 22.30
N PRO A 6 5.45 -7.34 22.97
CA PRO A 6 4.83 -8.61 22.65
C PRO A 6 3.39 -8.79 23.16
N GLU A 7 2.98 -8.02 24.18
CA GLU A 7 1.64 -8.09 24.79
C GLU A 7 1.21 -9.55 25.08
N LYS A 8 0.09 -10.00 24.51
CA LYS A 8 -0.45 -11.36 24.62
C LYS A 8 0.47 -12.47 24.05
N PHE A 9 1.54 -12.10 23.35
CA PHE A 9 2.54 -13.03 22.81
C PHE A 9 3.81 -13.11 23.67
N ALA A 10 3.86 -12.47 24.85
CA ALA A 10 5.07 -12.41 25.69
C ALA A 10 5.77 -13.76 25.90
N SER A 11 5.02 -14.81 26.25
CA SER A 11 5.57 -16.17 26.45
C SER A 11 6.16 -16.75 25.17
N LEU A 12 5.45 -16.63 24.03
CA LEU A 12 5.93 -17.11 22.74
C LEU A 12 7.14 -16.30 22.26
N TYR A 13 7.14 -14.98 22.46
CA TYR A 13 8.26 -14.12 22.11
C TYR A 13 9.51 -14.44 22.92
N ALA A 14 9.37 -14.75 24.21
CA ALA A 14 10.49 -15.13 25.07
C ALA A 14 11.17 -16.45 24.66
N SER A 15 10.52 -17.28 23.82
CA SER A 15 11.13 -18.49 23.29
C SER A 15 12.23 -18.20 22.26
N ALA A 16 13.11 -19.18 22.02
CA ALA A 16 14.15 -19.08 20.99
C ALA A 16 13.55 -18.83 19.60
N LEU A 17 12.42 -19.47 19.27
CA LEU A 17 11.72 -19.27 18.01
C LEU A 17 11.21 -17.82 17.88
N GLY A 18 10.57 -17.29 18.93
CA GLY A 18 10.04 -15.92 18.92
C GLY A 18 11.11 -14.85 18.74
N GLN A 19 12.26 -15.01 19.41
CA GLN A 19 13.42 -14.12 19.24
C GLN A 19 14.01 -14.22 17.83
N ARG A 20 14.14 -15.44 17.28
CA ARG A 20 14.65 -15.63 15.90
C ARG A 20 13.72 -14.99 14.86
N ILE A 21 12.41 -15.15 15.00
CA ILE A 21 11.43 -14.52 14.10
C ILE A 21 11.56 -13.00 14.14
N TRP A 22 11.66 -12.40 15.34
CA TRP A 22 11.83 -10.95 15.45
C TRP A 22 13.13 -10.47 14.81
N ALA A 23 14.24 -11.16 15.07
CA ALA A 23 15.53 -10.86 14.45
C ALA A 23 15.44 -10.93 12.91
N PHE A 24 14.81 -11.98 12.39
CA PHE A 24 14.57 -12.16 10.95
C PHE A 24 13.72 -11.03 10.36
N LEU A 25 12.58 -10.69 10.97
CA LEU A 25 11.65 -9.68 10.45
C LEU A 25 12.26 -8.28 10.43
N THR A 26 13.20 -8.00 11.33
CA THR A 26 13.85 -6.69 11.48
C THR A 26 15.12 -6.54 10.65
N LEU A 27 15.52 -7.56 9.90
CA LEU A 27 16.58 -7.44 8.88
C LEU A 27 16.19 -6.36 7.85
N PRO A 28 17.13 -5.47 7.45
CA PRO A 28 16.83 -4.37 6.53
C PRO A 28 16.14 -4.80 5.24
N GLU A 29 16.56 -5.91 4.65
CA GLU A 29 16.01 -6.48 3.42
C GLU A 29 14.57 -7.00 3.60
N ASN A 30 14.23 -7.54 4.78
CA ASN A 30 12.88 -8.01 5.06
C ASN A 30 11.94 -6.86 5.35
N VAL A 31 12.41 -5.83 6.07
CA VAL A 31 11.66 -4.58 6.22
C VAL A 31 11.38 -3.95 4.86
N ALA A 32 12.38 -3.87 3.98
CA ALA A 32 12.21 -3.34 2.62
C ALA A 32 11.17 -4.13 1.80
N ARG A 33 11.13 -5.46 1.94
CA ARG A 33 10.10 -6.32 1.31
C ARG A 33 8.70 -6.06 1.85
N LEU A 34 8.54 -5.93 3.16
CA LEU A 34 7.27 -5.57 3.81
C LEU A 34 6.75 -4.20 3.33
N GLU A 35 7.65 -3.21 3.24
CA GLU A 35 7.34 -1.88 2.71
C GLU A 35 6.95 -1.96 1.23
N THR A 36 7.70 -2.70 0.42
CA THR A 36 7.43 -2.88 -1.02
C THR A 36 6.05 -3.51 -1.27
N ALA A 37 5.69 -4.57 -0.53
CA ALA A 37 4.36 -5.17 -0.62
C ALA A 37 3.26 -4.14 -0.28
N SER A 38 3.48 -3.35 0.77
CA SER A 38 2.56 -2.29 1.18
C SER A 38 2.44 -1.18 0.12
N GLU A 39 3.54 -0.76 -0.51
CA GLU A 39 3.54 0.22 -1.62
C GLU A 39 2.72 -0.28 -2.82
N LEU A 40 2.74 -1.58 -3.08
CA LEU A 40 1.96 -2.25 -4.12
C LEU A 40 0.51 -2.52 -3.71
N SER A 41 0.06 -2.01 -2.55
CA SER A 41 -1.28 -2.23 -2.00
C SER A 41 -1.59 -3.72 -1.80
N LYS A 42 -0.56 -4.53 -1.53
CA LYS A 42 -0.64 -5.94 -1.15
C LYS A 42 -0.50 -6.11 0.36
N PRO A 43 -1.00 -7.21 0.94
CA PRO A 43 -0.75 -7.51 2.34
C PRO A 43 0.74 -7.64 2.62
N ALA A 44 1.22 -7.03 3.70
CA ALA A 44 2.66 -6.84 3.91
C ALA A 44 3.44 -8.16 3.97
N VAL A 45 2.87 -9.17 4.62
CA VAL A 45 3.50 -10.49 4.80
C VAL A 45 3.71 -11.24 3.48
N GLU A 46 2.98 -10.93 2.40
CA GLU A 46 3.22 -11.53 1.09
C GLU A 46 4.64 -11.18 0.57
N GLY A 47 5.20 -10.05 1.00
CA GLY A 47 6.55 -9.64 0.59
C GLY A 47 7.67 -10.53 1.14
N ILE A 48 7.42 -11.30 2.20
CA ILE A 48 8.44 -12.09 2.91
C ILE A 48 8.09 -13.58 3.01
N GLU A 49 7.00 -14.02 2.39
CA GLU A 49 6.47 -15.38 2.57
C GLU A 49 7.51 -16.47 2.27
N GLU A 50 8.15 -16.40 1.11
CA GLU A 50 9.16 -17.37 0.69
C GLU A 50 10.34 -17.42 1.67
N GLN A 51 10.83 -16.26 2.12
CA GLN A 51 11.95 -16.20 3.07
C GLN A 51 11.54 -16.70 4.46
N LEU A 52 10.30 -16.47 4.86
CA LEU A 52 9.75 -16.93 6.13
C LEU A 52 9.60 -18.46 6.14
N LEU A 53 9.11 -19.03 5.05
CA LEU A 53 9.07 -20.48 4.85
C LEU A 53 10.47 -21.07 4.72
N ASP A 54 11.42 -20.32 4.14
CA ASP A 54 12.79 -20.81 4.00
C ASP A 54 13.49 -20.98 5.35
N GLU A 55 13.37 -19.97 6.21
CA GLU A 55 14.06 -19.93 7.50
C GLU A 55 13.36 -20.78 8.58
N PHE A 56 12.02 -20.82 8.59
CA PHE A 56 11.24 -21.39 9.71
C PHE A 56 10.43 -22.63 9.35
N ARG A 57 10.32 -22.98 8.06
CA ARG A 57 9.63 -24.18 7.60
C ARG A 57 8.24 -24.35 8.26
N GLU A 58 7.96 -25.50 8.86
CA GLU A 58 6.68 -25.81 9.49
C GLU A 58 6.39 -25.01 10.77
N ASP A 59 7.41 -24.44 11.43
CA ASP A 59 7.22 -23.69 12.68
C ASP A 59 6.30 -22.47 12.47
N VAL A 60 6.37 -21.85 11.29
CA VAL A 60 5.51 -20.70 10.95
C VAL A 60 4.10 -21.11 10.52
N LEU A 61 3.83 -22.42 10.40
CA LEU A 61 2.49 -22.93 10.13
C LEU A 61 1.61 -23.02 11.39
N VAL A 62 2.19 -22.86 12.57
CA VAL A 62 1.45 -22.81 13.85
C VAL A 62 0.66 -21.51 13.96
N ASP A 63 -0.65 -21.60 14.21
CA ASP A 63 -1.56 -20.44 14.22
C ASP A 63 -1.12 -19.33 15.17
N ARG A 64 -0.63 -19.68 16.36
CA ARG A 64 -0.15 -18.69 17.33
C ARG A 64 1.10 -17.97 16.85
N VAL A 65 1.97 -18.64 16.10
CA VAL A 65 3.17 -18.05 15.49
C VAL A 65 2.77 -17.09 14.37
N LYS A 66 1.84 -17.48 13.49
CA LYS A 66 1.30 -16.60 12.44
C LYS A 66 0.71 -15.32 13.00
N GLN A 67 -0.10 -15.43 14.06
CA GLN A 67 -0.68 -14.28 14.75
C GLN A 67 0.40 -13.35 15.31
N MET A 68 1.47 -13.92 15.89
CA MET A 68 2.60 -13.15 16.39
C MET A 68 3.38 -12.47 15.26
N VAL A 69 3.63 -13.16 14.14
CA VAL A 69 4.28 -12.58 12.95
C VAL A 69 3.49 -11.39 12.43
N GLY A 70 2.17 -11.54 12.28
CA GLY A 70 1.31 -10.41 11.88
C GLY A 70 1.36 -9.25 12.88
N HIS A 71 1.43 -9.55 14.19
CA HIS A 71 1.59 -8.54 15.23
C HIS A 71 2.94 -7.81 15.17
N MET A 72 4.03 -8.54 14.93
CA MET A 72 5.37 -7.99 14.76
C MET A 72 5.45 -7.09 13.52
N VAL A 73 4.95 -7.57 12.38
CA VAL A 73 4.92 -6.81 11.12
C VAL A 73 4.13 -5.52 11.28
N ARG A 74 2.99 -5.54 11.98
CA ARG A 74 2.25 -4.33 12.32
C ARG A 74 3.13 -3.30 13.04
N GLN A 75 3.82 -3.69 14.11
CA GLN A 75 4.64 -2.77 14.90
C GLN A 75 5.86 -2.26 14.14
N ILE A 76 6.47 -3.09 13.29
CA ILE A 76 7.56 -2.67 12.39
C ILE A 76 7.07 -1.57 11.45
N LEU A 77 5.93 -1.79 10.80
CA LEU A 77 5.37 -0.85 9.84
C LEU A 77 4.87 0.44 10.51
N GLU A 78 4.25 0.36 11.69
CA GLU A 78 3.86 1.54 12.48
C GLU A 78 5.08 2.38 12.88
N GLN A 79 6.19 1.77 13.30
CA GLN A 79 7.47 2.45 13.55
C GLN A 79 8.11 3.04 12.29
N ARG A 80 7.61 2.68 11.11
CA ARG A 80 8.03 3.18 9.80
C ARG A 80 7.00 4.15 9.21
N ASP A 81 6.08 4.69 10.02
CA ASP A 81 5.03 5.64 9.61
C ASP A 81 4.05 5.08 8.56
N TRP A 82 3.84 3.77 8.57
CA TRP A 82 2.73 3.14 7.85
C TRP A 82 1.51 3.02 8.77
N VAL A 83 0.33 3.10 8.17
CA VAL A 83 -0.94 2.91 8.88
C VAL A 83 -1.70 1.73 8.29
N LEU A 84 -2.46 1.04 9.15
CA LEU A 84 -3.36 -0.03 8.72
C LEU A 84 -4.36 0.53 7.69
N ASP A 85 -4.41 -0.10 6.52
CA ASP A 85 -5.37 0.22 5.46
C ASP A 85 -6.59 -0.70 5.54
N GLN A 86 -6.33 -2.01 5.57
CA GLN A 86 -7.37 -3.02 5.63
C GLN A 86 -6.87 -4.28 6.34
N SER A 87 -7.65 -4.81 7.26
CA SER A 87 -7.43 -6.14 7.87
C SER A 87 -8.12 -7.24 7.07
N ASP A 88 -7.79 -8.50 7.37
CA ASP A 88 -8.52 -9.67 6.89
C ASP A 88 -8.56 -9.83 5.36
N VAL A 89 -7.56 -9.32 4.67
CA VAL A 89 -7.44 -9.44 3.21
C VAL A 89 -7.01 -10.86 2.88
N LYS A 90 -7.81 -11.56 2.08
CA LYS A 90 -7.51 -12.93 1.63
C LYS A 90 -6.22 -12.93 0.80
N VAL A 91 -5.31 -13.84 1.14
CA VAL A 91 -4.03 -14.01 0.46
C VAL A 91 -3.94 -15.42 -0.14
N GLN A 92 -3.10 -15.59 -1.15
CA GLN A 92 -2.75 -16.90 -1.70
C GLN A 92 -1.39 -17.30 -1.10
N SER A 93 -1.41 -17.65 0.18
CA SER A 93 -0.22 -17.96 0.96
C SER A 93 -0.36 -19.32 1.64
N VAL A 94 0.76 -20.03 1.81
CA VAL A 94 0.84 -21.29 2.55
C VAL A 94 0.64 -21.06 4.05
N PRO A 95 1.42 -20.17 4.73
CA PRO A 95 1.21 -19.89 6.15
C PRO A 95 -0.05 -19.07 6.39
N PHE A 96 -0.40 -18.08 5.56
CA PHE A 96 -1.46 -17.13 5.88
C PHE A 96 -2.70 -17.35 5.02
N SER A 97 -3.88 -17.40 5.63
CA SER A 97 -5.15 -17.37 4.89
C SER A 97 -5.64 -15.93 4.65
N LYS A 98 -5.31 -15.04 5.59
CA LYS A 98 -5.61 -13.62 5.56
C LYS A 98 -4.47 -12.83 6.18
N ALA A 99 -4.30 -11.59 5.74
CA ALA A 99 -3.32 -10.67 6.29
C ALA A 99 -3.76 -9.19 6.17
N ALA A 100 -2.95 -8.30 6.74
CA ALA A 100 -3.20 -6.87 6.77
C ALA A 100 -2.47 -6.13 5.63
N ARG A 101 -3.16 -5.17 5.03
CA ARG A 101 -2.62 -4.17 4.12
C ARG A 101 -2.33 -2.88 4.86
N TYR A 102 -1.27 -2.20 4.43
CA TYR A 102 -0.83 -0.94 5.00
C TYR A 102 -0.68 0.09 3.90
N ARG A 103 -0.82 1.36 4.26
CA ARG A 103 -0.62 2.50 3.37
C ARG A 103 0.12 3.62 4.10
N ARG A 104 0.63 4.58 3.32
CA ARG A 104 1.10 5.83 3.91
C ARG A 104 -0.09 6.73 4.29
N PRO A 105 -0.01 7.50 5.40
CA PRO A 105 -1.09 8.37 5.85
C PRO A 105 -1.50 9.43 4.81
N ASP A 106 -0.52 9.94 4.07
CA ASP A 106 -0.66 11.00 3.06
C ASP A 106 -1.11 10.47 1.69
N TRP A 107 -1.20 9.15 1.50
CA TRP A 107 -1.68 8.56 0.26
C TRP A 107 -3.20 8.65 0.18
N ILE A 108 -3.69 9.20 -0.92
CA ILE A 108 -5.11 9.37 -1.22
C ILE A 108 -5.36 8.78 -2.61
N THR A 109 -6.15 7.72 -2.67
CA THR A 109 -6.44 7.05 -3.94
C THR A 109 -7.32 7.91 -4.84
N PHE A 110 -6.86 8.11 -6.07
CA PHE A 110 -7.58 8.77 -7.14
C PHE A 110 -7.55 7.93 -8.42
N HIS A 111 -8.48 8.24 -9.31
CA HIS A 111 -8.58 7.65 -10.63
C HIS A 111 -8.52 8.73 -11.70
N ALA A 112 -7.65 8.54 -12.67
CA ALA A 112 -7.48 9.44 -13.80
C ALA A 112 -8.16 8.86 -15.06
N PHE A 113 -8.84 9.74 -15.78
CA PHE A 113 -9.47 9.48 -17.07
C PHE A 113 -8.91 10.45 -18.10
N ARG A 114 -8.69 9.98 -19.33
CA ARG A 114 -8.23 10.81 -20.43
C ARG A 114 -9.34 11.02 -21.44
N ASN A 115 -9.42 12.22 -21.97
CA ASN A 115 -10.23 12.53 -23.15
C ASN A 115 -9.67 11.72 -24.34
N THR A 116 -10.54 11.03 -25.08
CA THR A 116 -10.12 10.19 -26.21
C THR A 116 -9.58 11.00 -27.39
N SER A 117 -9.97 12.27 -27.52
CA SER A 117 -9.58 13.14 -28.63
C SER A 117 -8.35 13.99 -28.31
N ASP A 118 -8.13 14.35 -27.03
CA ASP A 118 -6.90 15.00 -26.57
C ASP A 118 -6.41 14.34 -25.27
N PRO A 119 -5.43 13.41 -25.34
CA PRO A 119 -4.92 12.72 -24.15
C PRO A 119 -4.29 13.63 -23.08
N ARG A 120 -4.08 14.92 -23.40
CA ARG A 120 -3.62 15.93 -22.43
C ARG A 120 -4.74 16.44 -21.53
N ASP A 121 -5.98 16.28 -21.94
CA ASP A 121 -7.14 16.64 -21.15
C ASP A 121 -7.51 15.45 -20.25
N VAL A 122 -7.35 15.66 -18.95
CA VAL A 122 -7.43 14.62 -17.92
C VAL A 122 -8.47 15.03 -16.88
N VAL A 123 -9.29 14.07 -16.47
CA VAL A 123 -10.19 14.20 -15.32
C VAL A 123 -9.72 13.28 -14.20
N ILE A 124 -9.62 13.82 -12.99
CA ILE A 124 -9.28 13.08 -11.78
C ILE A 124 -10.49 13.00 -10.86
N THR A 125 -10.79 11.81 -10.36
CA THR A 125 -11.94 11.52 -9.47
C THR A 125 -11.56 10.63 -8.29
N ASP A 126 -12.43 10.55 -7.28
CA ASP A 126 -12.31 9.68 -6.10
C ASP A 126 -12.79 8.24 -6.36
N ARG A 127 -13.55 8.02 -7.44
CA ARG A 127 -14.16 6.73 -7.78
C ARG A 127 -13.90 6.33 -9.23
N ARG A 128 -13.61 5.05 -9.45
CA ARG A 128 -13.38 4.49 -10.79
C ARG A 128 -14.68 4.17 -11.52
N GLN A 129 -15.64 3.56 -10.83
CA GLN A 129 -16.92 3.16 -11.40
C GLN A 129 -17.96 4.26 -11.18
N LYS A 130 -18.82 4.51 -12.18
CA LYS A 130 -19.83 5.59 -12.14
C LYS A 130 -19.23 6.93 -11.71
N ALA A 131 -18.03 7.23 -12.23
CA ALA A 131 -17.34 8.48 -11.98
C ALA A 131 -18.17 9.66 -12.55
N PRO A 132 -18.27 10.79 -11.83
CA PRO A 132 -19.03 11.97 -12.28
C PRO A 132 -18.25 12.73 -13.37
N LEU A 133 -18.03 12.09 -14.52
CA LEU A 133 -17.24 12.64 -15.60
C LEU A 133 -18.04 13.70 -16.39
N PRO A 134 -17.39 14.75 -16.91
CA PRO A 134 -18.00 15.68 -17.85
C PRO A 134 -18.62 14.97 -19.06
N THR A 135 -19.76 15.46 -19.55
CA THR A 135 -20.49 14.87 -20.69
C THR A 135 -20.11 15.48 -22.04
N ASP A 136 -19.21 16.47 -22.07
CA ASP A 136 -18.81 17.20 -23.28
C ASP A 136 -17.93 16.35 -24.22
N VAL A 137 -17.21 15.37 -23.68
CA VAL A 137 -16.30 14.51 -24.44
C VAL A 137 -16.35 13.08 -23.93
N ARG A 138 -15.79 12.16 -24.73
CA ARG A 138 -15.62 10.76 -24.31
C ARG A 138 -14.36 10.60 -23.47
N TRP A 139 -14.53 9.98 -22.31
CA TRP A 139 -13.46 9.70 -21.36
C TRP A 139 -13.12 8.21 -21.30
N THR A 140 -11.84 7.90 -21.18
CA THR A 140 -11.36 6.53 -20.99
C THR A 140 -10.52 6.45 -19.73
N TYR A 141 -10.73 5.41 -18.92
CA TYR A 141 -9.91 5.15 -17.74
C TYR A 141 -8.43 5.03 -18.14
N TYR A 142 -7.57 5.74 -17.41
CA TYR A 142 -6.14 5.78 -17.68
C TYR A 142 -5.35 5.12 -16.55
N ALA A 143 -5.52 5.56 -15.31
CA ALA A 143 -4.69 5.11 -14.20
C ALA A 143 -5.39 5.25 -12.84
N THR A 144 -4.90 4.45 -11.88
CA THR A 144 -5.14 4.66 -10.45
C THR A 144 -3.82 5.04 -9.81
N PHE A 145 -3.84 6.04 -8.93
CA PHE A 145 -2.65 6.49 -8.22
C PHE A 145 -3.04 6.94 -6.81
N ALA A 146 -2.08 6.93 -5.89
CA ALA A 146 -2.32 7.35 -4.51
C ALA A 146 -1.21 8.23 -3.92
N SER A 147 0.02 8.10 -4.41
CA SER A 147 1.15 8.83 -3.85
C SER A 147 1.21 10.28 -4.35
N PRO A 148 1.59 11.25 -3.48
CA PRO A 148 1.82 12.63 -3.89
C PRO A 148 2.82 12.76 -5.04
N LEU A 149 3.88 11.94 -5.03
CA LEU A 149 4.90 11.96 -6.08
C LEU A 149 4.33 11.57 -7.44
N LYS A 150 3.51 10.51 -7.52
CA LYS A 150 2.84 10.12 -8.78
C LYS A 150 1.87 11.21 -9.23
N ALA A 151 1.14 11.81 -8.29
CA ALA A 151 0.21 12.91 -8.57
C ALA A 151 0.95 14.12 -9.20
N ALA A 152 2.07 14.52 -8.61
CA ALA A 152 2.88 15.63 -9.08
C ALA A 152 3.51 15.36 -10.45
N VAL A 153 4.17 14.21 -10.62
CA VAL A 153 4.91 13.89 -11.85
C VAL A 153 3.98 13.57 -13.02
N ALA A 154 2.91 12.79 -12.80
CA ALA A 154 2.05 12.34 -13.89
C ALA A 154 0.95 13.35 -14.25
N PHE A 155 0.51 14.18 -13.29
CA PHE A 155 -0.66 15.05 -13.46
C PHE A 155 -0.42 16.51 -13.06
N GLY A 156 0.79 16.90 -12.66
CA GLY A 156 1.08 18.27 -12.23
C GLY A 156 0.40 18.68 -10.92
N VAL A 157 -0.11 17.72 -10.15
CA VAL A 157 -0.81 17.98 -8.89
C VAL A 157 0.21 18.27 -7.79
N ARG A 158 0.34 19.54 -7.40
CA ARG A 158 1.30 19.99 -6.38
C ARG A 158 0.85 19.72 -4.95
N ASP A 159 -0.46 19.76 -4.71
CA ASP A 159 -1.05 19.49 -3.40
C ASP A 159 -2.18 18.47 -3.54
N ILE A 160 -1.90 17.25 -3.08
CA ILE A 160 -2.84 16.13 -3.14
C ILE A 160 -4.04 16.32 -2.19
N ARG A 161 -3.89 17.09 -1.10
CA ARG A 161 -4.97 17.38 -0.14
C ARG A 161 -5.93 18.40 -0.74
N GLN A 162 -5.40 19.42 -1.42
CA GLN A 162 -6.21 20.38 -2.17
C GLN A 162 -7.01 19.68 -3.28
N LEU A 163 -6.36 18.79 -4.05
CA LEU A 163 -7.04 17.95 -5.04
C LEU A 163 -8.19 17.16 -4.39
N ARG A 164 -7.93 16.52 -3.23
CA ARG A 164 -8.97 15.77 -2.51
C ARG A 164 -10.16 16.65 -2.16
N GLN A 165 -9.93 17.82 -1.58
CA GLN A 165 -11.00 18.75 -1.23
C GLN A 165 -11.81 19.16 -2.47
N HIS A 166 -11.12 19.52 -3.56
CA HIS A 166 -11.80 19.90 -4.81
C HIS A 166 -12.66 18.77 -5.36
N VAL A 167 -12.11 17.55 -5.44
CA VAL A 167 -12.83 16.36 -5.93
C VAL A 167 -14.03 16.02 -5.03
N LEU A 168 -13.90 16.16 -3.71
CA LEU A 168 -15.03 15.94 -2.81
C LEU A 168 -16.14 16.99 -3.00
N SER A 169 -15.78 18.25 -3.26
CA SER A 169 -16.75 19.33 -3.46
C SER A 169 -17.42 19.33 -4.83
N HIS A 170 -16.69 18.94 -5.89
CA HIS A 170 -17.15 19.09 -7.29
C HIS A 170 -17.33 17.76 -8.04
N GLY A 171 -17.00 16.63 -7.39
CA GLY A 171 -17.01 15.30 -7.97
C GLY A 171 -15.75 14.95 -8.78
N TYR A 172 -15.10 15.95 -9.39
CA TYR A 172 -13.89 15.75 -10.18
C TYR A 172 -13.02 17.01 -10.25
N GLN A 173 -11.79 16.86 -10.75
CA GLN A 173 -10.94 17.96 -11.20
C GLN A 173 -10.48 17.68 -12.63
N ARG A 174 -10.81 18.58 -13.57
CA ARG A 174 -10.31 18.54 -14.94
C ARG A 174 -9.03 19.37 -15.02
N LEU A 175 -8.01 18.83 -15.66
CA LEU A 175 -6.72 19.45 -15.81
C LEU A 175 -6.10 19.14 -17.17
N ARG A 176 -5.20 20.01 -17.60
CA ARG A 176 -4.43 19.80 -18.83
C ARG A 176 -3.00 19.43 -18.44
N ILE A 177 -2.56 18.24 -18.82
CA ILE A 177 -1.17 17.81 -18.62
C ILE A 177 -0.28 18.37 -19.74
N GLU A 178 0.84 18.96 -19.36
CA GLU A 178 1.87 19.34 -20.31
C GLU A 178 2.61 18.08 -20.81
N ARG A 179 3.09 18.10 -22.06
CA ARG A 179 3.96 17.04 -22.55
C ARG A 179 5.25 17.09 -21.75
N MET A 180 5.59 16.03 -21.03
CA MET A 180 7.00 15.81 -20.70
C MET A 180 7.74 15.68 -22.03
N LEU A 181 8.65 16.63 -22.30
CA LEU A 181 9.57 16.54 -23.43
C LEU A 181 10.25 15.18 -23.34
N ARG A 182 9.97 14.29 -24.30
CA ARG A 182 10.84 13.14 -24.52
C ARG A 182 12.17 13.76 -24.95
N ARG A 183 13.19 13.74 -24.08
CA ARG A 183 14.56 13.96 -24.55
C ARG A 183 14.79 12.92 -25.64
N ALA A 184 15.09 13.40 -26.85
CA ALA A 184 15.52 12.57 -27.96
C ALA A 184 16.84 11.89 -27.62
#